data_AF-A0A1B0CZ40-F1
#
_entry.id   AF-A0A1B0CZ40-F1
#
_cell.length_a   1.000
_cell.length_b   1.000
_cell.length_c   1.000
_cell.angle_alpha   90.00
_cell.angle_beta   90.00
_cell.angle_gamma   90.00
#
_symmetry.space_group_name_H-M   'P 1'
#
loop_
_entity.id
_entity.type
_entity.pdbx_description
1 polymer ?
#
loop_
_entity_poly.entity_id
_entity_poly.type
_entity_poly.pdbx_seq_one_letter_code
_entity_poly.pdbx_strand_id
1 'polypeptide(L)'
;MNELEPILESRCSKQARFLFCATMFPLCSPEVPRPVPACRNLCETVRSDCSEIPGIPQERDVEQPPSSHQAPNLWPWLNLKLPNTHLFKLPSVATCPVNFTLAVDECVPLCRADAIFTARQKKAAETWILVLAAICFLFTLFSLVTFWTETTRFGFPERPVLFLTLCYNLLSICYLERIVFHNRGLEIFDGESGSGVCEVNPPCLASYITTSYLTLSAASWWLIFGLCWYLSTEKQWSSEALERKSGVFHVLAWVPPLAPPIGALLWGAVRPHELTAMCTAPGFTEIPALILLLMGTVLIVLSAVSLHRLQHSCHYDKLQQMMTRILIFGGIYFVPATLAVVLSFFEHREPLVKICQPGDACAPPEKASSAVSLARLFFILFGGSLTGIWVWSRKTCNSCRSRISATPAPSCVVIKSTTASLPKYKSKGSIASASVTAPLFSAPHQTASISAHSRV
;
A
#
# COMPACT_ATOMS: atom_id res chain seq x y z
N MET A 1 28.58 19.78 -37.46
CA MET A 1 28.86 20.82 -36.45
C MET A 1 30.18 21.56 -36.71
N ASN A 2 31.21 20.88 -37.24
CA ASN A 2 32.57 21.43 -37.34
C ASN A 2 32.75 22.64 -38.29
N GLU A 3 31.79 22.98 -39.15
CA GLU A 3 31.93 24.12 -40.09
C GLU A 3 31.38 25.46 -39.55
N LEU A 4 30.52 25.47 -38.51
CA LEU A 4 29.91 26.70 -37.97
C LEU A 4 30.44 27.12 -36.58
N GLU A 5 31.28 26.30 -35.97
CA GLU A 5 31.98 26.57 -34.72
C GLU A 5 32.72 27.93 -34.71
N PRO A 6 33.47 28.34 -35.76
CA PRO A 6 34.17 29.63 -35.76
C PRO A 6 33.23 30.85 -35.78
N ILE A 7 31.99 30.73 -36.26
CA ILE A 7 31.01 31.83 -36.29
C ILE A 7 30.37 32.01 -34.90
N LEU A 8 30.16 30.91 -34.17
CA LEU A 8 29.65 30.96 -32.79
C LEU A 8 30.71 31.46 -31.80
N GLU A 9 31.98 31.15 -32.03
CA GLU A 9 33.10 31.58 -31.18
C GLU A 9 33.49 33.05 -31.42
N SER A 10 33.44 33.52 -32.67
CA SER A 10 33.79 34.91 -33.03
C SER A 10 32.82 35.96 -32.50
N ARG A 11 31.60 35.57 -32.07
CA ARG A 11 30.55 36.47 -31.54
C ARG A 11 30.26 37.70 -32.41
N CYS A 12 30.41 37.58 -33.72
CA CYS A 12 30.21 38.68 -34.67
C CYS A 12 28.81 39.31 -34.59
N SER A 13 27.77 38.50 -34.36
CA SER A 13 26.39 38.97 -34.19
C SER A 13 25.80 38.47 -32.88
N LYS A 14 25.01 39.33 -32.21
CA LYS A 14 24.24 38.93 -31.02
C LYS A 14 23.16 37.89 -31.36
N GLN A 15 22.73 37.89 -32.62
CA GLN A 15 21.65 37.05 -33.15
C GLN A 15 22.17 35.74 -33.78
N ALA A 16 23.49 35.57 -33.94
CA ALA A 16 24.08 34.37 -34.55
C ALA A 16 23.71 33.08 -33.79
N ARG A 17 23.75 33.12 -32.45
CA ARG A 17 23.33 32.00 -31.59
C ARG A 17 21.85 31.66 -31.76
N PHE A 18 21.02 32.69 -31.83
CA PHE A 18 19.58 32.52 -31.99
C PHE A 18 19.24 31.93 -33.36
N LEU A 19 19.86 32.43 -34.43
CA LEU A 19 19.73 31.89 -35.78
C LEU A 19 20.16 30.42 -35.83
N PHE A 20 21.32 30.09 -35.25
CA PHE A 20 21.84 28.72 -35.19
C PHE A 20 20.89 27.76 -34.46
N CYS A 21 20.40 28.15 -33.28
CA CYS A 21 19.43 27.36 -32.53
C CYS A 21 18.12 27.19 -33.30
N ALA A 22 17.60 28.25 -33.95
CA ALA A 22 16.37 28.19 -34.73
C ALA A 22 16.50 27.29 -35.98
N THR A 23 17.69 27.19 -36.57
CA THR A 23 17.95 26.30 -37.72
C THR A 23 18.19 24.85 -37.31
N MET A 24 18.82 24.60 -36.16
CA MET A 24 19.11 23.25 -35.67
C MET A 24 17.93 22.63 -34.92
N PHE A 25 17.13 23.46 -34.24
CA PHE A 25 15.99 23.08 -33.42
C PHE A 25 14.77 23.93 -33.81
N PRO A 26 14.18 23.69 -34.99
CA PRO A 26 13.04 24.46 -35.46
C PRO A 26 11.81 24.25 -34.58
N LEU A 27 11.03 25.31 -34.41
CA LEU A 27 9.80 25.28 -33.63
C LEU A 27 8.70 24.54 -34.41
N CYS A 28 7.95 23.70 -33.70
CA CYS A 28 6.75 23.03 -34.19
C CYS A 28 5.55 23.51 -33.36
N SER A 29 4.49 23.95 -34.03
CA SER A 29 3.21 24.34 -33.40
C SER A 29 2.13 23.32 -33.77
N PRO A 30 1.16 23.00 -32.90
CA PRO A 30 0.07 22.09 -33.23
C PRO A 30 -0.77 22.56 -34.44
N GLU A 31 -0.81 23.86 -34.76
CA GLU A 31 -1.48 24.37 -35.97
C GLU A 31 -0.68 24.19 -37.27
N VAL A 32 0.64 23.94 -37.20
CA VAL A 32 1.52 23.81 -38.37
C VAL A 32 2.44 22.60 -38.20
N PRO A 33 2.09 21.43 -38.78
CA PRO A 33 2.85 20.18 -38.61
C PRO A 33 4.15 20.14 -39.44
N ARG A 34 4.70 21.30 -39.81
CA ARG A 34 5.97 21.42 -40.54
C ARG A 34 6.91 22.33 -39.75
N PRO A 35 8.22 22.05 -39.76
CA PRO A 35 9.20 22.89 -39.07
C PRO A 35 9.14 24.32 -39.60
N VAL A 36 9.01 25.30 -38.70
CA VAL A 36 9.00 26.72 -39.09
C VAL A 36 10.44 27.20 -39.26
N PRO A 37 10.86 27.61 -40.48
CA PRO A 37 12.22 28.09 -40.71
C PRO A 37 12.45 29.48 -40.10
N ALA A 38 13.72 29.82 -39.89
CA ALA A 38 14.12 31.15 -39.45
C ALA A 38 13.68 32.24 -40.45
N CYS A 39 13.24 33.39 -39.93
CA CYS A 39 12.81 34.51 -40.76
C CYS A 39 13.98 35.10 -41.56
N ARG A 40 13.71 35.50 -42.81
CA ARG A 40 14.70 36.09 -43.72
C ARG A 40 15.47 37.26 -43.11
N ASN A 41 14.78 38.18 -42.43
CA ASN A 41 15.39 39.36 -41.82
C ASN A 41 16.44 38.99 -40.74
N LEU A 42 16.20 37.93 -39.98
CA LEU A 42 17.14 37.43 -38.98
C LEU A 42 18.42 36.92 -39.67
N CYS A 43 18.25 36.22 -40.79
CA CYS A 43 19.32 35.67 -41.59
C CYS A 43 20.19 36.79 -42.22
N GLU A 44 19.56 37.81 -42.80
CA GLU A 44 20.26 38.95 -43.40
C GLU A 44 21.01 39.79 -42.36
N THR A 45 20.47 39.94 -41.15
CA THR A 45 21.12 40.65 -40.03
C THR A 45 22.40 39.95 -39.58
N VAL A 46 22.36 38.63 -39.37
CA VAL A 46 23.56 37.89 -38.97
C VAL A 46 24.61 37.92 -40.08
N ARG A 47 24.18 37.90 -41.35
CA ARG A 47 25.10 38.01 -42.49
C ARG A 47 25.82 39.36 -42.53
N SER A 48 25.13 40.47 -42.31
CA SER A 48 25.76 41.81 -42.29
C SER A 48 26.76 41.94 -41.15
N ASP A 49 26.44 41.39 -39.99
CA ASP A 49 27.27 41.50 -38.79
C ASP A 49 28.53 40.63 -38.86
N CYS A 50 28.49 39.52 -39.62
CA CYS A 50 29.54 38.51 -39.67
C CYS A 50 30.35 38.51 -40.98
N SER A 51 30.20 39.55 -41.82
CA SER A 51 30.78 39.61 -43.17
C SER A 51 32.30 39.64 -43.23
N GLU A 52 32.98 39.96 -42.12
CA GLU A 52 34.44 40.13 -42.04
C GLU A 52 35.20 38.88 -41.57
N ILE A 53 34.52 37.76 -41.30
CA ILE A 53 35.15 36.52 -40.82
C ILE A 53 35.85 35.78 -41.98
N PRO A 54 37.15 35.40 -41.84
CA PRO A 54 37.86 34.62 -42.85
C PRO A 54 37.23 33.23 -43.03
N GLY A 55 36.77 32.91 -44.25
CA GLY A 55 36.21 31.60 -44.59
C GLY A 55 34.81 31.61 -45.22
N ILE A 56 34.16 32.78 -45.33
CA ILE A 56 32.84 32.91 -45.97
C ILE A 56 33.03 33.35 -47.44
N PRO A 57 32.59 32.57 -48.45
CA PRO A 57 32.70 32.97 -49.85
C PRO A 57 31.81 34.19 -50.16
N GLN A 58 32.41 35.29 -50.62
CA GLN A 58 31.68 36.41 -51.23
C GLN A 58 31.38 36.05 -52.70
N GLU A 59 30.14 35.67 -52.97
CA GLU A 59 29.69 35.39 -54.34
C GLU A 59 29.42 36.72 -55.05
N ARG A 60 30.37 37.11 -55.90
CA ARG A 60 30.28 38.19 -56.88
C ARG A 60 29.41 37.69 -58.05
N ASP A 61 28.53 38.56 -58.51
CA ASP A 61 27.79 38.52 -59.78
C ASP A 61 26.68 37.46 -59.95
N VAL A 62 25.43 37.86 -59.71
CA VAL A 62 24.23 37.16 -60.23
C VAL A 62 23.39 38.17 -61.03
N GLU A 63 23.38 37.97 -62.34
CA GLU A 63 22.40 38.54 -63.27
C GLU A 63 20.97 38.21 -62.81
N GLN A 64 20.09 39.21 -62.81
CA GLN A 64 18.65 39.09 -62.48
C GLN A 64 17.92 38.18 -63.48
N PRO A 65 17.04 37.26 -63.00
CA PRO A 65 15.58 37.38 -63.25
C PRO A 65 14.70 36.69 -62.16
N PRO A 66 13.37 36.48 -62.34
CA PRO A 66 12.29 37.45 -62.17
C PRO A 66 11.34 37.11 -61.00
N SER A 67 10.41 38.03 -60.78
CA SER A 67 9.31 38.02 -59.80
C SER A 67 8.43 36.77 -59.82
N SER A 68 8.38 36.03 -58.70
CA SER A 68 7.14 35.56 -58.01
C SER A 68 7.47 34.45 -57.01
N HIS A 69 7.07 34.65 -55.75
CA HIS A 69 6.81 33.62 -54.72
C HIS A 69 7.55 32.28 -54.79
N GLN A 70 8.87 32.30 -54.82
CA GLN A 70 9.71 31.19 -54.37
C GLN A 70 11.02 31.80 -53.91
N ALA A 71 11.38 31.57 -52.64
CA ALA A 71 12.64 32.05 -52.11
C ALA A 71 13.76 31.44 -52.96
N PRO A 72 14.54 32.24 -53.70
CA PRO A 72 15.68 31.73 -54.43
C PRO A 72 16.69 31.21 -53.42
N ASN A 73 17.39 30.13 -53.78
CA ASN A 73 18.44 29.50 -53.01
C ASN A 73 19.58 30.50 -52.76
N LEU A 74 19.39 31.37 -51.78
CA LEU A 74 20.35 32.37 -51.40
C LEU A 74 21.25 31.73 -50.34
N TRP A 75 22.48 31.45 -50.79
CA TRP A 75 23.76 31.34 -50.05
C TRP A 75 24.41 29.94 -50.02
N PRO A 76 25.57 29.75 -50.66
CA PRO A 76 26.34 28.50 -50.62
C PRO A 76 26.79 28.03 -49.23
N TRP A 77 26.98 28.94 -48.26
CA TRP A 77 27.35 28.59 -46.88
C TRP A 77 26.16 28.22 -45.99
N LEU A 78 24.94 28.58 -46.40
CA LEU A 78 23.69 28.08 -45.81
C LEU A 78 23.10 26.92 -46.63
N ASN A 79 23.63 26.64 -47.82
CA ASN A 79 23.58 25.32 -48.43
C ASN A 79 24.56 24.42 -47.67
N LEU A 80 24.23 24.10 -46.41
CA LEU A 80 24.43 22.73 -46.00
C LEU A 80 23.76 21.90 -47.10
N LYS A 81 24.57 21.30 -47.98
CA LYS A 81 24.21 20.00 -48.53
C LYS A 81 23.80 19.24 -47.29
N LEU A 82 22.50 19.11 -47.03
CA LEU A 82 22.03 17.95 -46.33
C LEU A 82 22.68 16.82 -47.13
N PRO A 83 23.69 16.13 -46.58
CA PRO A 83 24.28 15.01 -47.30
C PRO A 83 23.07 14.16 -47.66
N ASN A 84 22.95 13.80 -48.95
CA ASN A 84 21.86 13.02 -49.54
C ASN A 84 21.00 12.39 -48.45
N THR A 85 19.71 12.73 -48.42
CA THR A 85 18.58 12.39 -47.51
C THR A 85 18.60 11.07 -46.70
N HIS A 86 19.67 10.29 -46.78
CA HIS A 86 20.07 9.13 -46.00
C HIS A 86 21.09 9.41 -44.85
N LEU A 87 21.64 10.62 -44.69
CA LEU A 87 22.64 10.90 -43.64
C LEU A 87 22.26 11.98 -42.61
N PHE A 88 21.09 12.61 -42.74
CA PHE A 88 20.38 13.03 -41.53
C PHE A 88 19.75 11.77 -40.95
N LYS A 89 20.46 11.11 -40.04
CA LYS A 89 19.74 10.57 -38.88
C LYS A 89 19.04 11.80 -38.30
N LEU A 90 17.73 11.95 -38.58
CA LEU A 90 16.85 12.62 -37.63
C LEU A 90 17.29 12.12 -36.24
N PRO A 91 17.28 12.94 -35.17
CA PRO A 91 17.37 12.36 -33.84
C PRO A 91 16.36 11.22 -33.84
N SER A 92 16.89 10.00 -33.73
CA SER A 92 16.16 8.76 -33.97
C SER A 92 14.83 8.94 -33.28
N VAL A 93 13.72 9.07 -34.04
CA VAL A 93 12.41 9.21 -33.42
C VAL A 93 12.27 7.92 -32.64
N ALA A 94 12.47 8.01 -31.33
CA ALA A 94 12.42 6.88 -30.44
C ALA A 94 11.00 6.34 -30.52
N THR A 95 10.82 5.29 -31.31
CA THR A 95 9.52 4.68 -31.54
C THR A 95 9.28 3.62 -30.49
N CYS A 96 8.09 3.66 -29.92
CA CYS A 96 7.61 2.63 -29.00
C CYS A 96 6.76 1.60 -29.75
N PRO A 97 6.62 0.37 -29.22
CA PRO A 97 5.71 -0.63 -29.78
C PRO A 97 4.25 -0.15 -29.81
N VAL A 98 3.42 -0.81 -30.61
CA VAL A 98 1.97 -0.53 -30.69
C VAL A 98 1.35 -0.57 -29.29
N ASN A 99 0.49 0.39 -28.95
CA ASN A 99 -0.09 0.62 -27.62
C ASN A 99 0.88 1.16 -26.56
N PHE A 100 2.08 1.61 -26.95
CA PHE A 100 3.01 2.35 -26.09
C PHE A 100 3.35 3.73 -26.67
N THR A 101 3.61 4.69 -25.80
CA THR A 101 4.01 6.06 -26.12
C THR A 101 5.29 6.40 -25.36
N LEU A 102 6.11 7.29 -25.91
CA LEU A 102 7.39 7.67 -25.33
C LEU A 102 7.16 8.72 -24.23
N ALA A 103 7.47 8.36 -22.99
CA ALA A 103 7.56 9.29 -21.88
C ALA A 103 9.03 9.46 -21.50
N VAL A 104 9.62 10.60 -21.89
CA VAL A 104 11.04 10.93 -21.72
C VAL A 104 11.94 9.88 -22.42
N ASP A 105 12.39 8.86 -21.70
CA ASP A 105 13.29 7.79 -22.15
C ASP A 105 12.72 6.37 -21.87
N GLU A 106 11.43 6.26 -21.56
CA GLU A 106 10.74 4.98 -21.33
C GLU A 106 9.47 4.88 -22.19
N CYS A 107 9.19 3.69 -22.71
CA CYS A 107 7.93 3.40 -23.38
C CYS A 107 6.86 3.06 -22.34
N VAL A 108 5.86 3.93 -22.20
CA VAL A 108 4.74 3.77 -21.27
C VAL A 108 3.48 3.34 -22.00
N PRO A 109 2.62 2.50 -21.39
CA PRO A 109 1.41 2.01 -22.05
C PRO A 109 0.39 3.15 -22.28
N LEU A 110 -0.27 3.13 -23.44
CA LEU A 110 -1.37 4.05 -23.74
C LEU A 110 -2.59 3.78 -22.87
N CYS A 111 -3.33 4.84 -22.56
CA CYS A 111 -4.57 4.72 -21.81
C CYS A 111 -5.63 3.96 -22.62
N ARG A 112 -6.35 3.05 -21.93
CA ARG A 112 -7.42 2.21 -22.51
C ARG A 112 -6.95 1.23 -23.60
N ALA A 113 -5.66 1.13 -23.87
CA ALA A 113 -5.11 0.15 -24.79
C ALA A 113 -4.85 -1.19 -24.06
N ASP A 114 -4.93 -2.29 -24.82
CA ASP A 114 -4.46 -3.60 -24.37
C ASP A 114 -2.95 -3.68 -24.62
N ALA A 115 -2.19 -3.07 -23.71
CA ALA A 115 -0.74 -2.95 -23.84
C ALA A 115 -0.04 -4.17 -23.22
N ILE A 116 -0.26 -4.41 -21.92
CA ILE A 116 0.37 -5.50 -21.16
C ILE A 116 -0.60 -6.68 -20.98
N PHE A 117 -1.91 -6.39 -20.83
CA PHE A 117 -2.95 -7.39 -20.58
C PHE A 117 -4.04 -7.40 -21.66
N THR A 118 -4.64 -8.56 -21.87
CA THR A 118 -5.81 -8.71 -22.77
C THR A 118 -7.10 -8.21 -22.13
N ALA A 119 -8.05 -7.73 -22.94
CA ALA A 119 -9.42 -7.42 -22.49
C ALA A 119 -10.09 -8.58 -21.72
N ARG A 120 -9.82 -9.84 -22.10
CA ARG A 120 -10.34 -11.02 -21.38
C ARG A 120 -9.76 -11.13 -19.97
N GLN A 121 -8.45 -10.92 -19.81
CA GLN A 121 -7.79 -10.91 -18.50
C GLN A 121 -8.29 -9.76 -17.62
N LYS A 122 -8.49 -8.56 -18.19
CA LYS A 122 -9.04 -7.39 -17.49
C LYS A 122 -10.44 -7.66 -16.94
N LYS A 123 -11.35 -8.16 -17.79
CA LYS A 123 -12.72 -8.51 -17.38
C LYS A 123 -12.76 -9.64 -16.34
N ALA A 124 -11.88 -10.63 -16.49
CA ALA A 124 -11.74 -11.69 -15.49
C ALA A 124 -11.24 -11.12 -14.14
N ALA A 125 -10.26 -10.21 -14.17
CA ALA A 125 -9.74 -9.56 -12.97
C ALA A 125 -10.79 -8.70 -12.27
N GLU A 126 -11.55 -7.90 -13.00
CA GLU A 126 -12.65 -7.10 -12.45
C GLU A 126 -13.68 -7.99 -11.73
N THR A 127 -14.14 -9.05 -12.40
CA THR A 127 -15.10 -10.01 -11.81
C THR A 127 -14.51 -10.68 -10.56
N TRP A 128 -13.23 -11.04 -10.61
CA TRP A 128 -12.54 -11.70 -9.50
C TRP A 128 -12.41 -10.79 -8.28
N ILE A 129 -11.97 -9.53 -8.48
CA ILE A 129 -11.85 -8.53 -7.43
C ILE A 129 -13.22 -8.24 -6.81
N LEU A 130 -14.27 -8.09 -7.64
CA LEU A 130 -15.64 -7.85 -7.16
C LEU A 130 -16.11 -8.95 -6.20
N VAL A 131 -15.98 -10.21 -6.60
CA VAL A 131 -16.43 -11.36 -5.80
C VAL A 131 -15.63 -11.46 -4.49
N LEU A 132 -14.31 -11.37 -4.57
CA LEU A 132 -13.45 -11.47 -3.38
C LEU A 132 -13.65 -10.31 -2.41
N ALA A 133 -13.81 -9.08 -2.93
CA ALA A 133 -14.03 -7.91 -2.11
C ALA A 133 -15.41 -7.96 -1.44
N ALA A 134 -16.46 -8.39 -2.14
CA ALA A 134 -17.78 -8.56 -1.56
C ALA A 134 -17.79 -9.61 -0.43
N ILE A 135 -17.13 -10.76 -0.63
CA ILE A 135 -17.01 -11.80 0.41
C ILE A 135 -16.26 -11.27 1.64
N CYS A 136 -15.11 -10.62 1.41
CA CYS A 136 -14.32 -10.02 2.48
C CYS A 136 -15.13 -8.96 3.24
N PHE A 137 -15.83 -8.08 2.53
CA PHE A 137 -16.69 -7.05 3.11
C PHE A 137 -17.77 -7.66 4.02
N LEU A 138 -18.50 -8.66 3.54
CA LEU A 138 -19.58 -9.28 4.31
C LEU A 138 -19.07 -9.93 5.61
N PHE A 139 -18.00 -10.73 5.54
CA PHE A 139 -17.46 -11.40 6.74
C PHE A 139 -16.86 -10.41 7.74
N THR A 140 -16.13 -9.41 7.26
CA THR A 140 -15.52 -8.40 8.13
C THR A 140 -16.56 -7.46 8.73
N LEU A 141 -17.55 -7.01 7.96
CA LEU A 141 -18.66 -6.18 8.43
C LEU A 141 -19.46 -6.90 9.51
N PHE A 142 -19.83 -8.16 9.26
CA PHE A 142 -20.58 -8.95 10.22
C PHE A 142 -19.82 -9.07 11.56
N SER A 143 -18.51 -9.32 11.51
CA SER A 143 -17.66 -9.38 12.70
C SER A 143 -17.54 -8.05 13.44
N LEU A 144 -17.45 -6.92 12.73
CA LEU A 144 -17.42 -5.58 13.31
C LEU A 144 -18.74 -5.21 13.97
N VAL A 145 -19.88 -5.45 13.29
CA VAL A 145 -21.22 -5.21 13.84
C VAL A 145 -21.43 -6.03 15.11
N THR A 146 -21.05 -7.32 15.08
CA THR A 146 -21.16 -8.20 16.25
C THR A 146 -20.31 -7.68 17.44
N PHE A 147 -19.18 -7.03 17.17
CA PHE A 147 -18.39 -6.40 18.21
C PHE A 147 -19.01 -5.10 18.72
N TRP A 148 -19.51 -4.24 17.83
CA TRP A 148 -20.14 -2.97 18.23
C TRP A 148 -21.41 -3.18 19.07
N THR A 149 -22.14 -4.29 18.85
CA THR A 149 -23.27 -4.66 19.71
C THR A 149 -22.84 -5.07 21.13
N GLU A 150 -21.61 -5.57 21.31
CA GLU A 150 -21.12 -6.09 22.59
C GLU A 150 -19.63 -5.77 22.76
N THR A 151 -19.35 -4.52 23.12
CA THR A 151 -17.99 -3.94 23.15
C THR A 151 -17.10 -4.49 24.26
N THR A 152 -17.69 -5.08 25.30
CA THR A 152 -16.97 -5.72 26.42
C THR A 152 -16.39 -7.09 26.07
N ARG A 153 -16.68 -7.61 24.87
CA ARG A 153 -16.34 -8.97 24.44
C ARG A 153 -14.85 -9.20 24.19
N PHE A 154 -14.09 -8.15 23.85
CA PHE A 154 -12.67 -8.26 23.49
C PHE A 154 -11.82 -7.26 24.28
N GLY A 155 -11.23 -7.74 25.37
CA GLY A 155 -10.16 -7.03 26.08
C GLY A 155 -8.79 -7.22 25.40
N PHE A 156 -7.81 -6.43 25.82
CA PHE A 156 -6.41 -6.72 25.53
C PHE A 156 -6.01 -8.06 26.17
N PRO A 157 -5.18 -8.89 25.52
CA PRO A 157 -4.36 -8.64 24.32
C PRO A 157 -5.03 -8.94 22.96
N GLU A 158 -6.31 -9.35 22.92
CA GLU A 158 -6.97 -9.78 21.69
C GLU A 158 -7.59 -8.63 20.86
N ARG A 159 -7.88 -7.49 21.50
CA ARG A 159 -8.48 -6.30 20.89
C ARG A 159 -7.84 -5.82 19.57
N PRO A 160 -6.51 -5.88 19.35
CA PRO A 160 -5.88 -5.52 18.08
C PRO A 160 -6.46 -6.21 16.83
N VAL A 161 -6.96 -7.45 16.99
CA VAL A 161 -7.57 -8.20 15.87
C VAL A 161 -8.79 -7.48 15.28
N LEU A 162 -9.54 -6.73 16.10
CA LEU A 162 -10.70 -5.98 15.64
C LEU A 162 -10.31 -4.82 14.72
N PHE A 163 -9.23 -4.11 15.05
CA PHE A 163 -8.74 -3.02 14.21
C PHE A 163 -8.10 -3.55 12.92
N LEU A 164 -7.51 -4.74 12.97
CA LEU A 164 -7.07 -5.47 11.78
C LEU A 164 -8.27 -5.81 10.88
N THR A 165 -9.35 -6.35 11.44
CA THR A 165 -10.61 -6.58 10.70
C THR A 165 -11.20 -5.29 10.13
N LEU A 166 -11.12 -4.17 10.86
CA LEU A 166 -11.53 -2.85 10.37
C LEU A 166 -10.71 -2.42 9.14
N CYS A 167 -9.39 -2.61 9.15
CA CYS A 167 -8.55 -2.30 8.01
C CYS A 167 -8.96 -3.10 6.76
N TYR A 168 -9.23 -4.40 6.91
CA TYR A 168 -9.69 -5.24 5.79
C TYR A 168 -11.10 -4.91 5.30
N ASN A 169 -11.99 -4.50 6.20
CA ASN A 169 -13.31 -4.01 5.81
C ASN A 169 -13.19 -2.74 4.94
N LEU A 170 -12.41 -1.75 5.39
CA LEU A 170 -12.17 -0.53 4.62
C LEU A 170 -11.42 -0.81 3.31
N LEU A 171 -10.46 -1.75 3.30
CA LEU A 171 -9.80 -2.20 2.07
C LEU A 171 -10.80 -2.79 1.07
N SER A 172 -11.73 -3.63 1.54
CA SER A 172 -12.76 -4.21 0.68
C SER A 172 -13.68 -3.14 0.07
N ILE A 173 -14.02 -2.09 0.83
CA ILE A 173 -14.77 -0.94 0.31
C ILE A 173 -13.98 -0.23 -0.79
N CYS A 174 -12.68 0.02 -0.59
CA CYS A 174 -11.84 0.66 -1.61
C CYS A 174 -11.82 -0.12 -2.94
N TYR A 175 -11.76 -1.45 -2.88
CA TYR A 175 -11.83 -2.30 -4.07
C TYR A 175 -13.22 -2.28 -4.73
N LEU A 176 -14.30 -2.26 -3.94
CA LEU A 176 -15.67 -2.21 -4.45
C LEU A 176 -15.99 -0.85 -5.10
N GLU A 177 -15.66 0.24 -4.43
CA GLU A 177 -15.87 1.61 -4.93
C GLU A 177 -15.18 1.79 -6.27
N ARG A 178 -13.93 1.32 -6.39
CA ARG A 178 -13.17 1.44 -7.65
C ARG A 178 -13.93 0.82 -8.83
N ILE A 179 -14.52 -0.36 -8.66
CA ILE A 179 -15.26 -1.07 -9.72
C ILE A 179 -16.56 -0.34 -10.05
N VAL A 180 -17.32 0.07 -9.04
CA VAL A 180 -18.60 0.76 -9.23
C VAL A 180 -18.43 2.12 -9.93
N PHE A 181 -17.39 2.88 -9.56
CA PHE A 181 -17.08 4.18 -10.16
C PHE A 181 -16.34 4.08 -11.50
N HIS A 182 -15.58 3.00 -11.76
CA HIS A 182 -14.93 2.77 -13.06
C HIS A 182 -15.95 2.73 -14.20
N ASN A 183 -17.06 2.03 -13.99
CA ASN A 183 -18.14 1.90 -14.98
C ASN A 183 -18.85 3.23 -15.27
N ARG A 184 -18.91 4.15 -14.31
CA ARG A 184 -19.53 5.48 -14.48
C ARG A 184 -18.58 6.53 -15.08
N GLY A 185 -17.29 6.44 -14.79
CA GLY A 185 -16.28 7.36 -15.34
C GLY A 185 -16.02 7.16 -16.84
N LEU A 186 -16.30 5.95 -17.37
CA LEU A 186 -16.23 5.62 -18.79
C LEU A 186 -17.24 6.39 -19.64
N GLU A 187 -18.38 6.81 -19.09
CA GLU A 187 -19.42 7.54 -19.84
C GLU A 187 -19.16 9.07 -19.90
N ILE A 188 -18.28 9.59 -19.05
CA ILE A 188 -18.11 11.05 -18.83
C ILE A 188 -16.86 11.61 -19.54
N PHE A 189 -15.82 10.79 -19.76
CA PHE A 189 -14.51 11.21 -20.28
C PHE A 189 -14.25 10.83 -21.75
N ASP A 190 -15.31 10.76 -22.57
CA ASP A 190 -15.18 10.57 -24.03
C ASP A 190 -14.97 11.87 -24.81
N GLY A 191 -14.86 13.01 -24.12
CA GLY A 191 -14.45 14.29 -24.69
C GLY A 191 -13.17 14.80 -24.04
N GLU A 192 -12.20 15.21 -24.85
CA GLU A 192 -11.03 16.03 -24.48
C GLU A 192 -9.93 15.38 -23.62
N SER A 193 -9.03 14.62 -24.26
CA SER A 193 -7.57 14.76 -24.02
C SER A 193 -6.77 13.97 -25.06
N GLY A 194 -6.21 14.68 -26.04
CA GLY A 194 -5.49 14.15 -27.19
C GLY A 194 -4.07 13.63 -26.93
N SER A 195 -3.67 13.37 -25.67
CA SER A 195 -2.29 12.95 -25.36
C SER A 195 -2.08 11.42 -25.30
N GLY A 196 -3.12 10.59 -25.18
CA GLY A 196 -2.99 9.12 -25.18
C GLY A 196 -2.19 8.48 -24.02
N VAL A 197 -1.52 9.27 -23.17
CA VAL A 197 -0.72 8.84 -22.00
C VAL A 197 -1.65 8.59 -20.80
N CYS A 198 -1.40 7.53 -20.02
CA CYS A 198 -2.08 7.32 -18.74
C CYS A 198 -1.62 8.34 -17.70
N GLU A 199 -2.27 9.49 -17.62
CA GLU A 199 -2.01 10.46 -16.56
C GLU A 199 -2.59 10.01 -15.22
N VAL A 200 -1.92 10.39 -14.13
CA VAL A 200 -2.37 10.11 -12.77
C VAL A 200 -3.58 10.98 -12.47
N ASN A 201 -4.76 10.37 -12.43
CA ASN A 201 -5.99 11.07 -12.06
C ASN A 201 -6.23 11.06 -10.53
N PRO A 202 -7.01 12.03 -9.98
CA PRO A 202 -7.28 12.09 -8.55
C PRO A 202 -7.92 10.81 -7.95
N PRO A 203 -8.88 10.13 -8.62
CA PRO A 203 -9.43 8.86 -8.12
C PRO A 203 -8.40 7.72 -8.02
N CYS A 204 -7.47 7.63 -8.98
CA CYS A 204 -6.38 6.66 -8.99
C CYS A 204 -5.44 6.94 -7.82
N LEU A 205 -5.03 8.20 -7.66
CA LEU A 205 -4.20 8.63 -6.54
C LEU A 205 -4.85 8.36 -5.18
N ALA A 206 -6.14 8.66 -5.02
CA ALA A 206 -6.90 8.38 -3.80
C ALA A 206 -6.95 6.87 -3.50
N SER A 207 -7.15 6.03 -4.52
CA SER A 207 -7.14 4.57 -4.38
C SER A 207 -5.78 4.05 -3.89
N TYR A 208 -4.68 4.62 -4.40
CA TYR A 208 -3.32 4.28 -3.95
C TYR A 208 -3.10 4.65 -2.48
N ILE A 209 -3.33 5.91 -2.12
CA ILE A 209 -3.11 6.42 -0.76
C ILE A 209 -3.90 5.58 0.25
N THR A 210 -5.17 5.33 -0.04
CA THR A 210 -6.07 4.64 0.90
C THR A 210 -5.71 3.15 1.02
N THR A 211 -5.48 2.44 -0.08
CA THR A 211 -5.13 1.01 -0.03
C THR A 211 -3.76 0.77 0.59
N SER A 212 -2.77 1.60 0.29
CA SER A 212 -1.44 1.51 0.91
C SER A 212 -1.49 1.81 2.41
N TYR A 213 -2.18 2.88 2.81
CA TYR A 213 -2.34 3.25 4.22
C TYR A 213 -3.01 2.14 5.03
N LEU A 214 -4.12 1.59 4.53
CA LEU A 214 -4.86 0.53 5.22
C LEU A 214 -4.07 -0.78 5.30
N THR A 215 -3.29 -1.11 4.27
CA THR A 215 -2.41 -2.29 4.27
C THR A 215 -1.32 -2.16 5.34
N LEU A 216 -0.66 -1.00 5.41
CA LEU A 216 0.36 -0.72 6.42
C LEU A 216 -0.22 -0.62 7.83
N SER A 217 -1.44 -0.11 7.97
CA SER A 217 -2.17 -0.08 9.23
C SER A 217 -2.52 -1.50 9.71
N ALA A 218 -2.95 -2.38 8.81
CA ALA A 218 -3.19 -3.80 9.13
C ALA A 218 -1.90 -4.50 9.59
N ALA A 219 -0.78 -4.27 8.90
CA ALA A 219 0.53 -4.80 9.31
C ALA A 219 0.99 -4.22 10.66
N SER A 220 0.68 -2.96 10.94
CA SER A 220 0.99 -2.33 12.23
C SER A 220 0.14 -2.92 13.36
N TRP A 221 -1.15 -3.15 13.14
CA TRP A 221 -2.01 -3.83 14.11
C TRP A 221 -1.60 -5.28 14.37
N TRP A 222 -1.06 -5.97 13.38
CA TRP A 222 -0.41 -7.27 13.56
C TRP A 222 0.83 -7.19 14.45
N LEU A 223 1.69 -6.19 14.26
CA LEU A 223 2.83 -5.94 15.14
C LEU A 223 2.37 -5.66 16.58
N ILE A 224 1.37 -4.78 16.77
CA ILE A 224 0.79 -4.47 18.08
C ILE A 224 0.18 -5.70 18.73
N PHE A 225 -0.47 -6.57 17.95
CA PHE A 225 -0.97 -7.86 18.42
C PHE A 225 0.16 -8.71 18.99
N GLY A 226 1.24 -8.90 18.25
CA GLY A 226 2.42 -9.63 18.72
C GLY A 226 3.05 -9.01 19.98
N LEU A 227 3.14 -7.67 20.02
CA LEU A 227 3.64 -6.94 21.18
C LEU A 227 2.77 -7.14 22.43
N CYS A 228 1.45 -7.06 22.30
CA CYS A 228 0.53 -7.25 23.43
C CYS A 228 0.67 -8.67 24.01
N TRP A 229 0.82 -9.68 23.16
CA TRP A 229 1.04 -11.06 23.59
C TRP A 229 2.38 -11.22 24.29
N TYR A 230 3.44 -10.66 23.72
CA TYR A 230 4.78 -10.70 24.30
C TYR A 230 4.84 -10.05 25.69
N LEU A 231 4.24 -8.87 25.84
CA LEU A 231 4.15 -8.16 27.12
C LEU A 231 3.29 -8.94 28.14
N SER A 232 2.22 -9.59 27.68
CA SER A 232 1.37 -10.39 28.56
C SER A 232 2.09 -11.64 29.07
N THR A 233 2.88 -12.34 28.24
CA THR A 233 3.54 -13.59 28.62
C THR A 233 4.88 -13.40 29.33
N GLU A 234 5.77 -12.54 28.79
CA GLU A 234 7.12 -12.41 29.33
C GLU A 234 7.18 -11.37 30.44
N LYS A 235 6.54 -10.22 30.23
CA LYS A 235 6.54 -9.12 31.21
C LYS A 235 5.38 -9.22 32.21
N GLN A 236 4.52 -10.23 32.07
CA GLN A 236 3.38 -10.50 32.95
C GLN A 236 2.41 -9.29 33.08
N TRP A 237 2.23 -8.53 32.00
CA TRP A 237 1.30 -7.41 32.01
C TRP A 237 -0.15 -7.92 32.06
N SER A 238 -0.93 -7.36 32.98
CA SER A 238 -2.37 -7.58 33.04
C SER A 238 -3.09 -6.89 31.88
N SER A 239 -4.30 -7.36 31.54
CA SER A 239 -5.15 -6.69 30.54
C SER A 239 -5.44 -5.23 30.88
N GLU A 240 -5.52 -4.90 32.18
CA GLU A 240 -5.70 -3.52 32.65
C GLU A 240 -4.46 -2.65 32.38
N ALA A 241 -3.25 -3.20 32.57
CA ALA A 241 -2.01 -2.49 32.27
C ALA A 241 -1.87 -2.17 30.77
N LEU A 242 -2.26 -3.13 29.91
CA LEU A 242 -2.31 -2.92 28.45
C LEU A 242 -3.37 -1.87 28.08
N GLU A 243 -4.53 -1.88 28.73
CA GLU A 243 -5.61 -0.93 28.47
C GLU A 243 -5.21 0.51 28.85
N ARG A 244 -4.49 0.70 29.95
CA ARG A 244 -3.91 2.00 30.33
C ARG A 244 -2.94 2.57 29.29
N LYS A 245 -2.32 1.72 28.47
CA LYS A 245 -1.41 2.12 27.38
C LYS A 245 -2.04 2.06 25.98
N SER A 246 -3.35 1.77 25.89
CA SER A 246 -4.07 1.63 24.61
C SER A 246 -3.90 2.84 23.67
N GLY A 247 -3.92 4.06 24.21
CA GLY A 247 -3.71 5.28 23.42
C GLY A 247 -2.38 5.29 22.66
N VAL A 248 -1.30 4.77 23.27
CA VAL A 248 0.02 4.68 22.61
C VAL A 248 -0.02 3.65 21.48
N PHE A 249 -0.65 2.49 21.70
CA PHE A 249 -0.81 1.48 20.65
C PHE A 249 -1.59 2.02 19.44
N HIS A 250 -2.62 2.82 19.68
CA HIS A 250 -3.37 3.48 18.61
C HIS A 250 -2.54 4.47 17.81
N VAL A 251 -1.75 5.32 18.48
CA VAL A 251 -0.85 6.25 17.78
C VAL A 251 0.19 5.50 16.95
N LEU A 252 0.80 4.46 17.52
CA LEU A 252 1.79 3.61 16.82
C LEU A 252 1.20 2.84 15.64
N ALA A 253 -0.09 2.48 15.69
CA ALA A 253 -0.74 1.72 14.63
C ALA A 253 -1.31 2.59 13.50
N TRP A 254 -1.62 3.87 13.76
CA TRP A 254 -2.27 4.74 12.77
C TRP A 254 -1.37 5.84 12.21
N VAL A 255 -0.41 6.36 12.99
CA VAL A 255 0.42 7.49 12.53
C VAL A 255 1.59 7.02 11.64
N PRO A 256 2.45 6.06 12.03
CA PRO A 256 3.58 5.61 11.21
C PRO A 256 3.20 5.11 9.80
N PRO A 257 2.08 4.38 9.59
CA PRO A 257 1.63 3.96 8.26
C PRO A 257 1.39 5.07 7.23
N LEU A 258 1.29 6.34 7.64
CA LEU A 258 1.13 7.47 6.73
C LEU A 258 2.44 7.80 5.99
N ALA A 259 3.60 7.51 6.58
CA ALA A 259 4.87 7.96 6.05
C ALA A 259 5.22 7.34 4.68
N PRO A 260 5.07 6.02 4.44
CA PRO A 260 5.48 5.45 3.15
C PRO A 260 4.64 5.92 1.95
N PRO A 261 3.29 6.01 2.01
CA PRO A 261 2.49 6.60 0.93
C PRO A 261 2.88 8.06 0.65
N ILE A 262 3.09 8.88 1.69
CA ILE A 262 3.56 10.27 1.52
C ILE A 262 4.94 10.30 0.84
N GLY A 263 5.85 9.41 1.25
CA GLY A 263 7.16 9.27 0.63
C GLY A 263 7.08 8.95 -0.86
N ALA A 264 6.16 8.07 -1.27
CA ALA A 264 5.95 7.74 -2.68
C ALA A 264 5.47 8.94 -3.51
N LEU A 265 4.64 9.81 -2.91
CA LEU A 265 4.17 11.04 -3.55
C LEU A 265 5.28 12.05 -3.73
N LEU A 266 6.08 12.27 -2.67
CA LEU A 266 7.22 13.18 -2.73
C LEU A 266 8.28 12.71 -3.74
N TRP A 267 8.40 11.41 -3.95
CA TRP A 267 9.31 10.83 -4.94
C TRP A 267 8.74 10.82 -6.37
N GLY A 268 7.47 11.15 -6.57
CA GLY A 268 6.82 11.03 -7.88
C GLY A 268 6.80 9.58 -8.40
N ALA A 269 6.82 8.59 -7.51
CA ALA A 269 6.95 7.17 -7.87
C ALA A 269 5.60 6.48 -8.17
N VAL A 270 4.48 7.20 -8.05
CA VAL A 270 3.13 6.66 -8.23
C VAL A 270 2.83 6.54 -9.72
N ARG A 271 2.45 5.34 -10.16
CA ARG A 271 2.07 5.04 -11.55
C ARG A 271 0.72 4.34 -11.63
N PRO A 272 -0.06 4.54 -12.70
CA PRO A 272 -1.28 3.78 -12.94
C PRO A 272 -0.95 2.32 -13.31
N HIS A 273 -1.76 1.39 -12.80
CA HIS A 273 -1.64 -0.04 -13.10
C HIS A 273 -2.81 -0.52 -13.98
N GLU A 274 -2.49 -1.16 -15.11
CA GLU A 274 -3.45 -1.49 -16.17
C GLU A 274 -4.52 -2.50 -15.73
N LEU A 275 -4.16 -3.55 -14.96
CA LEU A 275 -5.07 -4.66 -14.68
C LEU A 275 -6.15 -4.32 -13.64
N THR A 276 -5.78 -3.60 -12.58
CA THR A 276 -6.68 -3.23 -11.48
C THR A 276 -7.30 -1.85 -11.68
N ALA A 277 -6.77 -1.10 -12.65
CA ALA A 277 -7.05 0.31 -12.88
C ALA A 277 -6.80 1.19 -11.62
N MET A 278 -5.97 0.74 -10.67
CA MET A 278 -5.57 1.51 -9.48
C MET A 278 -4.15 2.04 -9.66
N CYS A 279 -3.77 3.04 -8.86
CA CYS A 279 -2.38 3.50 -8.82
C CYS A 279 -1.56 2.63 -7.87
N THR A 280 -0.29 2.41 -8.19
CA THR A 280 0.67 1.68 -7.37
C THR A 280 2.01 2.41 -7.33
N ALA A 281 2.81 2.14 -6.29
CA ALA A 281 4.18 2.61 -6.22
C ALA A 281 5.05 1.51 -5.61
N PRO A 282 5.95 0.89 -6.40
CA PRO A 282 6.74 -0.25 -5.96
C PRO A 282 7.65 0.10 -4.79
N GLY A 283 7.72 -0.79 -3.80
CA GLY A 283 8.68 -0.75 -2.71
C GLY A 283 8.24 0.08 -1.51
N PHE A 284 7.35 1.06 -1.71
CA PHE A 284 6.89 1.94 -0.63
C PHE A 284 5.91 1.24 0.32
N THR A 285 5.06 0.33 -0.17
CA THR A 285 4.10 -0.37 0.70
C THR A 285 4.65 -1.73 1.14
N GLU A 286 5.33 -2.41 0.23
CA GLU A 286 5.77 -3.80 0.35
C GLU A 286 6.91 -3.96 1.36
N ILE A 287 7.93 -3.08 1.29
CA ILE A 287 9.11 -3.17 2.18
C ILE A 287 8.69 -2.92 3.65
N PRO A 288 7.97 -1.83 3.99
CA PRO A 288 7.57 -1.61 5.37
C PRO A 288 6.57 -2.65 5.86
N ALA A 289 5.62 -3.10 5.02
CA ALA A 289 4.69 -4.16 5.39
C ALA A 289 5.42 -5.48 5.74
N LEU A 290 6.42 -5.88 4.96
CA LEU A 290 7.22 -7.07 5.23
C LEU A 290 7.95 -6.96 6.58
N ILE A 291 8.60 -5.82 6.85
CA ILE A 291 9.31 -5.58 8.10
C ILE A 291 8.36 -5.68 9.29
N LEU A 292 7.19 -5.01 9.22
CA LEU A 292 6.18 -5.06 10.28
C LEU A 292 5.64 -6.46 10.52
N LEU A 293 5.36 -7.21 9.45
CA LEU A 293 4.89 -8.60 9.54
C LEU A 293 5.93 -9.49 10.23
N LEU A 294 7.20 -9.40 9.84
CA LEU A 294 8.30 -10.18 10.41
C LEU A 294 8.58 -9.81 11.87
N MET A 295 8.56 -8.52 12.20
CA MET A 295 8.72 -8.09 13.60
C MET A 295 7.59 -8.63 14.48
N GLY A 296 6.34 -8.56 14.01
CA GLY A 296 5.18 -9.11 14.72
C GLY A 296 5.29 -10.62 14.94
N THR A 297 5.76 -11.37 13.94
CA THR A 297 5.90 -12.83 14.07
C THR A 297 7.00 -13.22 15.02
N VAL A 298 8.14 -12.51 14.99
CA VAL A 298 9.23 -12.72 15.97
C VAL A 298 8.69 -12.54 17.39
N LEU A 299 7.91 -11.49 17.67
CA LEU A 299 7.32 -11.27 18.99
C LEU A 299 6.36 -12.40 19.39
N ILE A 300 5.51 -12.88 18.47
CA ILE A 300 4.59 -14.00 18.72
C ILE A 300 5.36 -15.30 19.02
N VAL A 301 6.43 -15.58 18.27
CA VAL A 301 7.28 -16.76 18.49
C VAL A 301 7.99 -16.67 19.84
N LEU A 302 8.56 -15.50 20.18
CA LEU A 302 9.17 -15.28 21.49
C LEU A 302 8.17 -15.48 22.64
N SER A 303 6.93 -15.00 22.46
CA SER A 303 5.83 -15.22 23.41
C SER A 303 5.54 -16.71 23.58
N ALA A 304 5.48 -17.45 22.46
CA ALA A 304 5.18 -18.88 22.46
C ALA A 304 6.25 -19.71 23.17
N VAL A 305 7.52 -19.44 22.86
CA VAL A 305 8.68 -20.09 23.51
C VAL A 305 8.70 -19.75 25.00
N SER A 306 8.39 -18.50 25.37
CA SER A 306 8.34 -18.10 26.77
C SER A 306 7.26 -18.83 27.56
N LEU A 307 6.07 -19.02 26.99
CA LEU A 307 5.01 -19.77 27.68
C LEU A 307 5.35 -21.25 27.76
N HIS A 308 5.99 -21.84 26.74
CA HIS A 308 6.37 -23.26 26.78
C HIS A 308 7.34 -23.57 27.94
N ARG A 309 8.26 -22.66 28.24
CA ARG A 309 9.16 -22.80 29.41
C ARG A 309 8.42 -22.85 30.76
N LEU A 310 7.20 -22.32 30.82
CA LEU A 310 6.40 -22.19 32.04
C LEU A 310 5.35 -23.31 32.19
N GLN A 311 5.22 -24.23 31.23
CA GLN A 311 4.21 -25.31 31.23
C GLN A 311 4.34 -26.35 32.36
N HIS A 312 5.38 -26.29 33.19
CA HIS A 312 5.59 -27.25 34.27
C HIS A 312 4.69 -27.08 35.50
N SER A 313 3.66 -26.21 35.50
CA SER A 313 2.71 -26.12 36.63
C SER A 313 1.23 -26.22 36.21
N CYS A 314 0.39 -26.74 37.10
CA CYS A 314 -1.02 -27.10 36.82
C CYS A 314 -1.97 -25.91 36.55
N HIS A 315 -1.56 -24.66 36.84
CA HIS A 315 -2.35 -23.45 36.52
C HIS A 315 -2.27 -23.03 35.03
N TYR A 316 -1.38 -23.66 34.26
CA TYR A 316 -1.02 -23.22 32.91
C TYR A 316 -1.89 -23.81 31.79
N ASP A 317 -2.72 -24.83 32.06
CA ASP A 317 -3.55 -25.49 31.03
C ASP A 317 -4.54 -24.53 30.34
N LYS A 318 -5.16 -23.61 31.11
CA LYS A 318 -6.07 -22.60 30.55
C LYS A 318 -5.32 -21.55 29.72
N LEU A 319 -4.15 -21.12 30.18
CA LEU A 319 -3.32 -20.12 29.49
C LEU A 319 -2.74 -20.69 28.19
N GLN A 320 -2.31 -21.96 28.22
CA GLN A 320 -1.87 -22.73 27.06
C GLN A 320 -2.99 -22.90 26.02
N GLN A 321 -4.21 -23.25 26.46
CA GLN A 321 -5.35 -23.37 25.55
C GLN A 321 -5.70 -22.05 24.86
N MET A 322 -5.58 -20.92 25.56
CA MET A 322 -5.76 -19.59 24.98
C MET A 322 -4.65 -19.27 23.97
N MET A 323 -3.40 -19.61 24.27
CA MET A 323 -2.27 -19.31 23.39
C MET A 323 -2.24 -20.18 22.13
N THR A 324 -2.51 -21.50 22.22
CA THR A 324 -2.58 -22.38 21.04
C THR A 324 -3.59 -21.89 20.03
N ARG A 325 -4.77 -21.47 20.50
CA ARG A 325 -5.81 -20.89 19.66
C ARG A 325 -5.31 -19.65 18.92
N ILE A 326 -4.53 -18.81 19.60
CA ILE A 326 -4.03 -17.56 19.03
C ILE A 326 -2.89 -17.80 18.04
N LEU A 327 -2.06 -18.81 18.28
CA LEU A 327 -1.05 -19.25 17.30
C LEU A 327 -1.68 -19.75 16.00
N ILE A 328 -2.82 -20.45 16.09
CA ILE A 328 -3.60 -20.86 14.91
C ILE A 328 -4.06 -19.62 14.12
N PHE A 329 -4.65 -18.62 14.78
CA PHE A 329 -4.99 -17.34 14.13
C PHE A 329 -3.76 -16.68 13.51
N GLY A 330 -2.65 -16.67 14.25
CA GLY A 330 -1.41 -16.08 13.80
C GLY A 330 -0.93 -16.69 12.49
N GLY A 331 -0.95 -18.02 12.36
CA GLY A 331 -0.65 -18.71 11.11
C GLY A 331 -1.65 -18.41 9.98
N ILE A 332 -2.95 -18.43 10.30
CA ILE A 332 -4.04 -18.13 9.35
C ILE A 332 -3.91 -16.73 8.75
N TYR A 333 -3.44 -15.75 9.52
CA TYR A 333 -3.23 -14.39 9.04
C TYR A 333 -1.86 -14.19 8.37
N PHE A 334 -0.79 -14.66 9.00
CA PHE A 334 0.58 -14.42 8.54
C PHE A 334 0.84 -15.02 7.15
N VAL A 335 0.34 -16.23 6.89
CA VAL A 335 0.61 -16.93 5.63
C VAL A 335 0.02 -16.18 4.41
N PRO A 336 -1.28 -15.82 4.38
CA PRO A 336 -1.82 -14.99 3.30
C PRO A 336 -1.17 -13.61 3.21
N ALA A 337 -0.93 -12.94 4.34
CA ALA A 337 -0.37 -11.59 4.35
C ALA A 337 1.05 -11.54 3.77
N THR A 338 1.92 -12.48 4.16
CA THR A 338 3.28 -12.56 3.60
C THR A 338 3.28 -12.98 2.15
N LEU A 339 2.45 -13.95 1.77
CA LEU A 339 2.37 -14.40 0.38
C LEU A 339 1.88 -13.26 -0.53
N ALA A 340 0.92 -12.44 -0.09
CA ALA A 340 0.52 -11.24 -0.80
C ALA A 340 1.68 -10.26 -1.00
N VAL A 341 2.45 -9.95 0.05
CA VAL A 341 3.60 -9.04 -0.05
C VAL A 341 4.68 -9.60 -0.98
N VAL A 342 4.99 -10.90 -0.87
CA VAL A 342 5.97 -11.57 -1.75
C VAL A 342 5.53 -11.54 -3.21
N LEU A 343 4.26 -11.84 -3.50
CA LEU A 343 3.72 -11.76 -4.86
C LEU A 343 3.73 -10.32 -5.41
N SER A 344 3.55 -9.32 -4.53
CA SER A 344 3.70 -7.91 -4.90
C SER A 344 5.10 -7.62 -5.44
N PHE A 345 6.16 -8.15 -4.80
CA PHE A 345 7.52 -7.97 -5.32
C PHE A 345 7.75 -8.65 -6.68
N PHE A 346 7.11 -9.79 -6.92
CA PHE A 346 7.22 -10.49 -8.21
C PHE A 346 6.46 -9.77 -9.34
N GLU A 347 5.32 -9.15 -9.04
CA GLU A 347 4.53 -8.37 -10.00
C GLU A 347 5.31 -7.18 -10.56
N HIS A 348 6.22 -6.59 -9.78
CA HIS A 348 6.98 -5.41 -10.20
C HIS A 348 8.22 -5.71 -11.06
N ARG A 349 8.48 -6.97 -11.41
CA ARG A 349 9.49 -7.33 -12.43
C ARG A 349 8.90 -7.31 -13.83
N GLU A 350 8.11 -6.28 -14.15
CA GLU A 350 7.65 -6.07 -15.52
C GLU A 350 8.87 -5.83 -16.44
N PRO A 351 8.89 -6.43 -17.64
CA PRO A 351 10.01 -6.26 -18.55
C PRO A 351 10.08 -4.80 -19.00
N LEU A 352 11.24 -4.17 -18.79
CA LEU A 352 11.53 -2.84 -19.32
C LEU A 352 11.31 -2.87 -20.84
N VAL A 353 10.26 -2.20 -21.32
CA VAL A 353 9.98 -2.13 -22.76
C VAL A 353 11.06 -1.26 -23.38
N LYS A 354 11.97 -1.90 -24.12
CA LYS A 354 13.07 -1.21 -24.78
C LYS A 354 12.52 -0.29 -25.86
N ILE A 355 13.10 0.91 -25.96
CA ILE A 355 12.90 1.81 -27.08
C ILE A 355 13.36 1.08 -28.36
N CYS A 356 12.55 1.10 -29.41
CA CYS A 356 12.96 0.52 -30.68
C CYS A 356 14.01 1.41 -31.36
N GLN A 357 15.07 0.79 -31.88
CA GLN A 357 16.03 1.51 -32.71
C GLN A 357 15.50 1.68 -34.15
N PRO A 358 15.90 2.75 -34.85
CA PRO A 358 15.49 2.95 -36.25
C PRO A 358 15.99 1.80 -37.12
N GLY A 359 15.07 1.06 -37.74
CA GLY A 359 15.36 -0.08 -38.64
C GLY A 359 15.02 -1.46 -38.07
N ASP A 360 14.72 -1.55 -36.77
CA ASP A 360 14.22 -2.79 -36.16
C ASP A 360 12.68 -2.86 -36.26
N ALA A 361 12.14 -4.06 -36.49
CA ALA A 361 10.71 -4.28 -36.36
C ALA A 361 10.33 -4.18 -34.87
N CYS A 362 9.62 -3.12 -34.47
CA CYS A 362 9.05 -2.97 -33.13
C CYS A 362 8.02 -4.07 -32.85
N ALA A 363 8.45 -5.23 -32.37
CA ALA A 363 7.54 -6.26 -31.93
C ALA A 363 6.91 -5.83 -30.59
N PRO A 364 5.57 -5.95 -30.43
CA PRO A 364 4.95 -5.73 -29.13
C PRO A 364 5.50 -6.73 -28.11
N PRO A 365 5.65 -6.32 -26.83
CA PRO A 365 6.10 -7.23 -25.78
C PRO A 365 5.14 -8.42 -25.64
N GLU A 366 5.68 -9.56 -25.19
CA GLU A 366 4.85 -10.72 -24.85
C GLU A 366 3.88 -10.33 -23.74
N LYS A 367 2.60 -10.71 -23.87
CA LYS A 367 1.56 -10.31 -22.92
C LYS A 367 1.86 -10.91 -21.55
N ALA A 368 1.79 -10.08 -20.50
CA ALA A 368 2.10 -10.53 -19.15
C ALA A 368 1.02 -11.47 -18.61
N SER A 369 1.44 -12.38 -17.73
CA SER A 369 0.52 -13.24 -17.01
C SER A 369 -0.16 -12.47 -15.88
N SER A 370 -1.49 -12.36 -15.93
CA SER A 370 -2.29 -11.78 -14.85
C SER A 370 -2.34 -12.64 -13.58
N ALA A 371 -1.75 -13.85 -13.59
CA ALA A 371 -1.86 -14.82 -12.50
C ALA A 371 -1.24 -14.31 -11.19
N VAL A 372 -0.08 -13.63 -11.25
CA VAL A 372 0.63 -13.12 -10.06
C VAL A 372 -0.21 -12.04 -9.37
N SER A 373 -0.72 -11.07 -10.14
CA SER A 373 -1.59 -10.00 -9.64
C SER A 373 -2.88 -10.56 -9.04
N LEU A 374 -3.52 -11.52 -9.70
CA LEU A 374 -4.75 -12.15 -9.21
C LEU A 374 -4.51 -12.97 -7.94
N ALA A 375 -3.39 -13.70 -7.87
CA ALA A 375 -3.00 -14.43 -6.68
C ALA A 375 -2.72 -13.49 -5.50
N ARG A 376 -2.02 -12.37 -5.73
CA ARG A 376 -1.81 -11.34 -4.71
C ARG A 376 -3.14 -10.83 -4.15
N LEU A 377 -4.05 -10.42 -5.02
CA LEU A 377 -5.37 -9.90 -4.64
C LEU A 377 -6.19 -10.95 -3.89
N PHE A 378 -6.11 -12.22 -4.31
CA PHE A 378 -6.68 -13.34 -3.60
C PHE A 378 -6.15 -13.42 -2.17
N PHE A 379 -4.84 -13.45 -1.95
CA PHE A 379 -4.29 -13.60 -0.59
C PHE A 379 -4.60 -12.40 0.32
N ILE A 380 -4.67 -11.17 -0.22
CA ILE A 380 -5.10 -9.98 0.54
C ILE A 380 -6.54 -10.13 1.03
N LEU A 381 -7.49 -10.37 0.12
CA LEU A 381 -8.92 -10.39 0.42
C LEU A 381 -9.35 -11.68 1.14
N PHE A 382 -8.69 -12.79 0.84
CA PHE A 382 -8.86 -14.06 1.54
C PHE A 382 -8.34 -13.98 2.98
N GLY A 383 -7.18 -13.35 3.20
CA GLY A 383 -6.66 -13.07 4.54
C GLY A 383 -7.66 -12.24 5.37
N GLY A 384 -8.24 -11.19 4.78
CA GLY A 384 -9.30 -10.40 5.43
C GLY A 384 -10.53 -11.25 5.78
N SER A 385 -11.01 -12.07 4.84
CA SER A 385 -12.16 -12.96 5.06
C SER A 385 -11.92 -13.94 6.21
N LEU A 386 -10.74 -14.58 6.25
CA LEU A 386 -10.34 -15.50 7.32
C LEU A 386 -10.27 -14.80 8.69
N THR A 387 -9.76 -13.57 8.74
CA THR A 387 -9.74 -12.79 9.99
C THR A 387 -11.15 -12.47 10.48
N GLY A 388 -12.06 -12.10 9.56
CA GLY A 388 -13.47 -11.90 9.87
C GLY A 388 -14.13 -13.17 10.42
N ILE A 389 -13.98 -14.30 9.73
CA ILE A 389 -14.51 -15.61 10.14
C ILE A 389 -13.98 -16.03 11.51
N TRP A 390 -12.69 -15.78 11.79
CA TRP A 390 -12.07 -16.10 13.07
C TRP A 390 -12.70 -15.35 14.25
N VAL A 391 -12.90 -14.03 14.10
CA VAL A 391 -13.56 -13.19 15.11
C VAL A 391 -14.98 -13.68 15.38
N TRP A 392 -15.67 -14.13 14.32
CA TRP A 392 -17.01 -14.68 14.42
C TRP A 392 -17.05 -16.06 15.13
N SER A 393 -16.19 -17.01 14.74
CA SER A 393 -16.22 -18.41 15.22
C SER A 393 -16.10 -18.55 16.74
N ARG A 394 -15.55 -17.52 17.41
CA ARG A 394 -15.50 -17.42 18.88
C ARG A 394 -16.87 -17.46 19.54
N LYS A 395 -17.94 -17.00 18.89
CA LYS A 395 -19.32 -17.10 19.41
C LYS A 395 -19.95 -18.47 19.10
N THR A 396 -19.75 -19.03 17.91
CA THR A 396 -20.27 -20.37 17.56
C THR A 396 -19.74 -21.43 18.53
N CYS A 397 -18.44 -21.38 18.85
CA CYS A 397 -17.84 -22.36 19.75
C CYS A 397 -18.31 -22.22 21.21
N ASN A 398 -18.50 -20.99 21.72
CA ASN A 398 -19.00 -20.78 23.08
C ASN A 398 -20.50 -21.10 23.22
N SER A 399 -21.32 -20.82 22.20
CA SER A 399 -22.74 -21.21 22.19
C SER A 399 -22.95 -22.71 22.01
N CYS A 400 -22.04 -23.41 21.30
CA CYS A 400 -22.03 -24.88 21.25
C CYS A 400 -21.59 -25.45 22.61
N ARG A 401 -20.56 -24.85 23.21
CA ARG A 401 -20.04 -25.27 24.52
C ARG A 401 -21.07 -25.11 25.63
N SER A 402 -21.83 -24.01 25.68
CA SER A 402 -22.87 -23.81 26.70
C SER A 402 -24.04 -24.80 26.57
N ARG A 403 -24.33 -25.29 25.36
CA ARG A 403 -25.31 -26.37 25.11
C ARG A 403 -24.77 -27.75 25.45
N ILE A 404 -23.46 -27.98 25.30
CA ILE A 404 -22.81 -29.27 25.60
C ILE A 404 -22.49 -29.39 27.11
N SER A 405 -22.15 -28.30 27.79
CA SER A 405 -21.90 -28.27 29.25
C SER A 405 -23.17 -28.33 30.11
N ALA A 406 -24.34 -28.57 29.50
CA ALA A 406 -25.53 -29.06 30.20
C ALA A 406 -25.40 -30.56 30.57
N THR A 407 -24.28 -31.21 30.25
CA THR A 407 -23.89 -32.51 30.80
C THR A 407 -22.88 -32.33 31.94
N PRO A 408 -23.07 -32.98 33.10
CA PRO A 408 -22.20 -32.79 34.26
C PRO A 408 -20.83 -33.42 33.99
N ALA A 409 -19.78 -32.59 33.99
CA ALA A 409 -18.40 -33.07 34.00
C ALA A 409 -18.00 -33.55 35.41
N PRO A 410 -17.13 -34.55 35.55
CA PRO A 410 -16.74 -35.11 36.83
C PRO A 410 -15.87 -34.13 37.64
N SER A 411 -16.14 -34.06 38.93
CA SER A 411 -15.45 -33.22 39.91
C SER A 411 -13.97 -33.60 40.04
N CYS A 412 -13.05 -32.64 39.82
CA CYS A 412 -11.65 -32.81 40.23
C CYS A 412 -11.57 -32.78 41.76
N VAL A 413 -11.08 -33.88 42.35
CA VAL A 413 -10.80 -34.00 43.78
C VAL A 413 -9.58 -33.14 44.12
N VAL A 414 -9.77 -32.18 45.03
CA VAL A 414 -8.68 -31.46 45.69
C VAL A 414 -8.06 -32.38 46.73
N ILE A 415 -6.90 -32.96 46.44
CA ILE A 415 -6.11 -33.66 47.46
C ILE A 415 -5.38 -32.58 48.27
N LYS A 416 -5.87 -32.29 49.49
CA LYS A 416 -5.08 -31.56 50.49
C LYS A 416 -3.96 -32.49 50.96
N SER A 417 -2.71 -32.11 50.67
CA SER A 417 -1.52 -32.72 51.26
C SER A 417 -1.47 -32.38 52.75
N THR A 418 -1.93 -33.30 53.60
CA THR A 418 -1.68 -33.24 55.04
C THR A 418 -0.28 -33.78 55.28
N THR A 419 0.64 -32.92 55.71
CA THR A 419 1.96 -33.30 56.22
C THR A 419 1.79 -34.23 57.41
N ALA A 420 2.29 -35.47 57.27
CA ALA A 420 2.39 -36.43 58.35
C ALA A 420 3.61 -36.10 59.22
N SER A 421 3.40 -35.93 60.53
CA SER A 421 4.42 -36.09 61.56
C SER A 421 3.92 -37.07 62.63
N LEU A 422 4.83 -37.97 63.01
CA LEU A 422 4.68 -39.22 63.76
C LEU A 422 3.95 -39.18 65.13
N PRO A 423 3.55 -40.36 65.66
CA PRO A 423 2.58 -40.50 66.75
C PRO A 423 3.23 -40.48 68.13
N LYS A 424 2.48 -40.06 69.16
CA LYS A 424 2.67 -40.53 70.53
C LYS A 424 1.45 -40.26 71.44
N TYR A 425 1.03 -41.35 72.07
CA TYR A 425 0.50 -41.47 73.43
C TYR A 425 -1.03 -41.37 73.70
N LYS A 426 -1.54 -42.47 74.29
CA LYS A 426 -2.90 -42.70 74.83
C LYS A 426 -3.11 -41.89 76.13
N SER A 427 -4.31 -41.37 76.33
CA SER A 427 -4.95 -41.35 77.66
C SER A 427 -6.48 -41.23 77.53
N LYS A 428 -7.18 -41.84 78.49
CA LYS A 428 -8.61 -42.18 78.55
C LYS A 428 -9.50 -41.05 79.11
N GLY A 429 -10.81 -41.17 78.86
CA GLY A 429 -11.92 -40.65 79.67
C GLY A 429 -12.47 -39.29 79.21
N SER A 430 -13.74 -38.92 79.38
CA SER A 430 -14.99 -39.56 79.77
C SER A 430 -16.09 -38.48 79.59
N ILE A 431 -17.24 -38.86 79.04
CA ILE A 431 -18.63 -38.42 79.33
C ILE A 431 -18.83 -37.02 79.96
N ALA A 432 -19.61 -36.14 79.30
CA ALA A 432 -20.92 -35.65 79.78
C ALA A 432 -21.46 -34.45 78.96
N SER A 433 -22.71 -34.58 78.56
CA SER A 433 -23.66 -33.55 78.15
C SER A 433 -24.25 -32.80 79.35
N ALA A 434 -24.56 -31.50 79.21
CA ALA A 434 -25.89 -30.92 79.51
C ALA A 434 -25.88 -29.38 79.49
N SER A 435 -26.92 -28.87 78.84
CA SER A 435 -27.56 -27.54 78.90
C SER A 435 -27.76 -26.96 80.31
N VAL A 436 -27.97 -25.63 80.42
CA VAL A 436 -29.21 -25.00 80.95
C VAL A 436 -29.08 -23.46 81.16
N THR A 437 -30.12 -22.74 80.68
CA THR A 437 -30.72 -21.44 81.08
C THR A 437 -30.08 -20.05 80.85
N ALA A 438 -30.89 -19.19 80.18
CA ALA A 438 -30.98 -17.72 80.24
C ALA A 438 -31.56 -17.24 81.63
N PRO A 439 -31.83 -15.95 81.99
CA PRO A 439 -32.39 -14.87 81.14
C PRO A 439 -32.14 -13.37 81.52
N LEU A 440 -32.73 -12.48 80.70
CA LEU A 440 -33.45 -11.22 81.05
C LEU A 440 -32.74 -9.85 81.30
N PHE A 441 -33.24 -8.85 80.55
CA PHE A 441 -33.73 -7.49 80.93
C PHE A 441 -33.16 -6.22 80.24
N SER A 442 -34.11 -5.47 79.64
CA SER A 442 -34.28 -3.99 79.50
C SER A 442 -33.36 -3.10 78.65
N ALA A 443 -33.99 -2.45 77.66
CA ALA A 443 -33.69 -1.10 77.19
C ALA A 443 -34.26 -0.03 78.16
N PRO A 444 -33.83 1.25 78.10
CA PRO A 444 -34.55 2.21 77.25
C PRO A 444 -33.68 3.32 76.59
N HIS A 445 -34.35 4.03 75.67
CA HIS A 445 -33.96 5.24 74.94
C HIS A 445 -33.26 6.35 75.75
N GLN A 446 -32.29 7.04 75.12
CA GLN A 446 -32.26 8.51 75.07
C GLN A 446 -31.38 9.04 73.91
N THR A 447 -31.91 10.06 73.26
CA THR A 447 -31.38 10.88 72.16
C THR A 447 -30.36 11.92 72.63
N ALA A 448 -29.26 12.11 71.90
CA ALA A 448 -28.55 13.40 71.83
C ALA A 448 -27.69 13.51 70.56
N SER A 449 -27.81 14.66 69.91
CA SER A 449 -27.21 15.10 68.66
C SER A 449 -25.85 15.78 68.85
N ILE A 450 -25.03 15.81 67.78
CA ILE A 450 -24.26 16.97 67.22
C ILE A 450 -22.82 16.63 66.77
N SER A 451 -22.66 16.74 65.44
CA SER A 451 -21.56 17.35 64.66
C SER A 451 -20.10 16.86 64.79
N ALA A 452 -19.64 16.23 63.70
CA ALA A 452 -18.28 16.43 63.19
C ALA A 452 -18.32 16.47 61.65
N HIS A 453 -18.01 17.62 61.04
CA HIS A 453 -17.60 17.71 59.64
C HIS A 453 -16.41 18.67 59.53
N SER A 454 -15.29 18.13 59.06
CA SER A 454 -14.03 18.81 58.84
C SER A 454 -14.05 19.65 57.57
N ARG A 455 -13.42 20.82 57.67
CA ARG A 455 -13.12 21.80 56.62
C ARG A 455 -12.07 21.24 55.64
N VAL A 456 -12.34 21.37 54.34
CA VAL A 456 -11.81 22.36 53.34
C VAL A 456 -10.44 21.97 52.82
#